data_AF-A0A0N1JXQ6-F1
#
_entry.id   AF-A0A0N1JXQ6-F1
#
_cell.length_a   1.000
_cell.length_b   1.000
_cell.length_c   1.000
_cell.angle_alpha   90.00
_cell.angle_beta   90.00
_cell.angle_gamma   90.00
#
_symmetry.space_group_name_H-M   'P 1'
#
loop_
_entity.id
_entity.type
_entity.pdbx_description
1 polymer ?
#
loop_
_entity_poly.entity_id
_entity_poly.type
_entity_poly.pdbx_seq_one_letter_code
_entity_poly.pdbx_strand_id
1 'polypeptide(L)'
;MTDPTTTDGDVYVFPRYLAGLGGIGDPSFEPVAHWPHHHMDGHCQLLITSPDHRIKIGWFGDDFDVWRISAAENAVSAARWTASFNDNMPPEIVRGLTTALAGEWDEDSDTFLNSRSYRWTDAVQPLLDASWKRKPLARGKVEIVSPDQLAGASIDVVSADPDAELVTLWAGPPGWGTRAEAHFTARTPEHLIAATAAAFVDPTPIARYKDNLNPRLAKLAQLSPVQASKPAAPTPLDIQRARAAHRAPALGTRSVPRWSTTTLPPALPAGRSGPRR
;
A
#
# COMPACT_ATOMS: atom_id res chain seq x y z
N MET A 1 -22.97 7.64 8.39
CA MET A 1 -23.12 7.09 7.03
C MET A 1 -21.72 7.04 6.45
N THR A 2 -21.14 5.84 6.37
CA THR A 2 -19.76 5.63 5.92
C THR A 2 -19.73 5.47 4.41
N ASP A 3 -18.89 6.24 3.72
CA ASP A 3 -18.67 6.04 2.29
C ASP A 3 -18.00 4.67 2.01
N PRO A 4 -18.33 4.03 0.88
CA PRO A 4 -17.76 2.73 0.53
C PRO A 4 -16.34 2.90 -0.03
N THR A 5 -15.34 2.62 0.82
CA THR A 5 -13.96 2.24 0.45
C THR A 5 -13.44 2.89 -0.83
N THR A 6 -13.07 4.17 -0.75
CA THR A 6 -12.36 4.86 -1.83
C THR A 6 -11.11 4.05 -2.20
N THR A 7 -11.08 3.48 -3.40
CA THR A 7 -9.92 2.74 -3.89
C THR A 7 -8.78 3.73 -4.12
N ASP A 8 -7.62 3.47 -3.53
CA ASP A 8 -6.51 4.42 -3.51
C ASP A 8 -5.70 4.38 -4.83
N GLY A 9 -6.16 5.16 -5.80
CA GLY A 9 -5.58 5.26 -7.14
C GLY A 9 -6.60 5.62 -8.22
N ASP A 10 -6.11 6.04 -9.39
CA ASP A 10 -6.92 6.30 -10.59
C ASP A 10 -6.77 5.20 -11.65
N VAL A 11 -5.78 4.31 -11.52
CA VAL A 11 -5.58 3.14 -12.40
C VAL A 11 -5.32 1.85 -11.63
N TYR A 12 -5.92 0.77 -12.10
CA TYR A 12 -5.54 -0.61 -11.79
C TYR A 12 -4.39 -1.04 -12.71
N VAL A 13 -3.34 -1.58 -12.11
CA VAL A 13 -2.12 -2.04 -12.78
C VAL A 13 -2.07 -3.56 -12.79
N PHE A 14 -1.87 -4.15 -13.98
CA PHE A 14 -1.68 -5.58 -14.19
C PHE A 14 -0.58 -5.84 -15.24
N PRO A 15 0.32 -6.83 -15.08
CA PRO A 15 0.50 -7.66 -13.89
C PRO A 15 1.07 -6.86 -12.71
N ARG A 16 0.73 -7.30 -11.50
CA ARG A 16 0.99 -6.57 -10.25
C ARG A 16 2.47 -6.27 -9.97
N TYR A 17 3.38 -7.14 -10.38
CA TYR A 17 4.83 -6.95 -10.21
C TYR A 17 5.42 -5.78 -11.02
N LEU A 18 4.60 -5.08 -11.82
CA LEU A 18 4.96 -3.82 -12.51
C LEU A 18 4.33 -2.58 -11.86
N ALA A 19 3.61 -2.71 -10.73
CA ALA A 19 2.90 -1.62 -10.06
C ALA A 19 3.80 -0.65 -9.26
N GLY A 20 5.05 -1.03 -8.98
CA GLY A 20 6.01 -0.26 -8.20
C GLY A 20 5.55 0.04 -6.76
N LEU A 21 6.34 0.88 -6.09
CA LEU A 21 6.05 1.43 -4.77
C LEU A 21 4.73 2.25 -4.78
N GLY A 22 3.91 2.06 -3.76
CA GLY A 22 2.67 2.82 -3.55
C GLY A 22 2.91 4.23 -3.01
N GLY A 23 1.92 5.12 -3.13
CA GLY A 23 2.02 6.50 -2.62
C GLY A 23 1.40 6.73 -1.23
N ILE A 24 0.49 5.85 -0.79
CA ILE A 24 -0.30 6.02 0.44
C ILE A 24 -0.50 4.64 1.08
N GLY A 25 -0.07 4.52 2.34
CA GLY A 25 -0.09 3.27 3.11
C GLY A 25 0.96 2.25 2.64
N ASP A 26 1.60 1.56 3.59
CA ASP A 26 2.43 0.39 3.27
C ASP A 26 1.67 -0.90 3.65
N PRO A 27 1.01 -1.57 2.69
CA PRO A 27 0.32 -2.83 2.96
C PRO A 27 1.26 -3.97 3.37
N SER A 28 2.58 -3.86 3.20
CA SER A 28 3.51 -4.89 3.69
C SER A 28 3.47 -5.06 5.21
N PHE A 29 3.13 -4.01 5.96
CA PHE A 29 3.05 -4.07 7.42
C PHE A 29 1.66 -4.39 7.97
N GLU A 30 0.62 -4.40 7.14
CA GLU A 30 -0.77 -4.70 7.54
C GLU A 30 -0.92 -5.99 8.38
N PRO A 31 -0.29 -7.14 8.05
CA PRO A 31 -0.44 -8.37 8.84
C PRO A 31 0.24 -8.31 10.21
N VAL A 32 1.28 -7.47 10.34
CA VAL A 32 2.11 -7.31 11.54
C VAL A 32 1.85 -5.99 12.28
N ALA A 33 0.77 -5.26 11.93
CA ALA A 33 0.42 -3.97 12.51
C ALA A 33 0.14 -4.01 14.04
N HIS A 34 0.00 -5.21 14.60
CA HIS A 34 -0.21 -5.46 16.03
C HIS A 34 1.08 -5.80 16.80
N TRP A 35 2.23 -5.93 16.11
CA TRP A 35 3.54 -6.20 16.71
C TRP A 35 4.21 -4.90 17.24
N PRO A 36 5.22 -4.99 18.13
CA PRO A 36 6.08 -3.87 18.50
C PRO A 36 6.66 -3.10 17.29
N HIS A 37 6.43 -1.78 17.26
CA HIS A 37 6.98 -0.85 16.26
C HIS A 37 8.02 0.07 16.93
N HIS A 38 9.21 0.14 16.34
CA HIS A 38 10.34 0.94 16.82
C HIS A 38 10.77 1.91 15.71
N HIS A 39 10.53 3.21 15.90
CA HIS A 39 11.08 4.24 15.03
C HIS A 39 12.52 4.54 15.43
N MET A 40 13.40 4.77 14.47
CA MET A 40 14.85 4.85 14.70
C MET A 40 15.49 6.01 13.92
N ASP A 41 16.41 6.73 14.58
CA ASP A 41 17.20 7.79 13.97
C ASP A 41 18.37 7.19 13.15
N GLY A 42 18.11 6.83 11.89
CA GLY A 42 19.13 6.27 11.00
C GLY A 42 18.58 5.77 9.66
N HIS A 43 19.38 4.97 8.94
CA HIS A 43 18.98 4.38 7.65
C HIS A 43 17.78 3.44 7.78
N CYS A 44 17.76 2.59 8.81
CA CYS A 44 16.55 1.88 9.21
C CYS A 44 15.65 2.90 9.93
N GLN A 45 14.56 3.33 9.31
CA GLN A 45 13.68 4.40 9.82
C GLN A 45 12.55 3.81 10.71
N LEU A 46 12.08 2.62 10.35
CA LEU A 46 11.11 1.82 11.12
C LEU A 46 11.61 0.37 11.24
N LEU A 47 11.53 -0.19 12.44
CA LEU A 47 11.77 -1.59 12.74
C LEU A 47 10.54 -2.16 13.45
N ILE A 48 9.85 -3.10 12.81
CA ILE A 48 8.80 -3.92 13.43
C ILE A 48 9.44 -5.24 13.87
N THR A 49 9.15 -5.72 15.07
CA THR A 49 9.64 -7.02 15.54
C THR A 49 8.52 -7.85 16.14
N SER A 50 8.58 -9.17 16.01
CA SER A 50 7.72 -10.05 16.81
C SER A 50 7.91 -9.79 18.32
N PRO A 51 6.91 -10.09 19.18
CA PRO A 51 7.02 -9.88 20.64
C PRO A 51 8.22 -10.55 21.35
N ASP A 52 8.75 -11.63 20.80
CA ASP A 52 9.98 -12.34 21.25
C ASP A 52 11.29 -11.78 20.62
N HIS A 53 11.16 -10.77 19.77
CA HIS A 53 12.20 -10.20 18.88
C HIS A 53 12.95 -11.24 18.02
N ARG A 54 12.38 -12.42 17.77
CA ARG A 54 12.96 -13.46 16.88
C ARG A 54 12.79 -13.11 15.41
N ILE A 55 11.70 -12.45 15.01
CA ILE A 55 11.45 -11.92 13.67
C ILE A 55 11.67 -10.40 13.68
N LYS A 56 12.37 -9.87 12.68
CA LYS A 56 12.72 -8.46 12.54
C LYS A 56 12.42 -7.99 11.10
N ILE A 57 11.58 -6.98 10.97
CA ILE A 57 11.13 -6.38 9.71
C ILE A 57 11.60 -4.91 9.72
N GLY A 58 12.73 -4.64 9.07
CA GLY A 58 13.29 -3.29 8.96
C GLY A 58 12.88 -2.61 7.64
N TRP A 59 12.53 -1.33 7.72
CA TRP A 59 12.22 -0.46 6.60
C TRP A 59 13.26 0.67 6.51
N PHE A 60 13.86 0.81 5.34
CA PHE A 60 15.04 1.64 5.08
C PHE A 60 14.75 2.90 4.25
N GLY A 61 13.47 3.17 3.96
CA GLY A 61 13.01 4.44 3.40
C GLY A 61 13.49 4.72 1.98
N ASP A 62 14.57 5.49 1.85
CA ASP A 62 15.18 5.96 0.60
C ASP A 62 16.43 5.16 0.17
N ASP A 63 16.80 4.11 0.91
CA ASP A 63 17.81 3.12 0.50
C ASP A 63 17.31 2.23 -0.66
N PHE A 64 18.22 1.51 -1.33
CA PHE A 64 17.84 0.59 -2.41
C PHE A 64 17.08 -0.63 -1.89
N ASP A 65 17.58 -1.31 -0.85
CA ASP A 65 16.93 -2.44 -0.17
C ASP A 65 15.90 -1.93 0.87
N VAL A 66 14.83 -1.29 0.40
CA VAL A 66 13.79 -0.63 1.20
C VAL A 66 13.21 -1.52 2.31
N TRP A 67 13.03 -2.83 2.08
CA TRP A 67 12.64 -3.77 3.15
C TRP A 67 13.72 -4.81 3.36
N ARG A 68 14.11 -5.04 4.62
CA ARG A 68 14.95 -6.16 5.03
C ARG A 68 14.30 -6.91 6.19
N ILE A 69 13.90 -8.15 5.91
CA ILE A 69 13.15 -9.03 6.80
C ILE A 69 14.05 -10.20 7.18
N SER A 70 14.18 -10.51 8.47
CA SER A 70 15.00 -11.61 8.94
C SER A 70 14.40 -12.30 10.16
N ALA A 71 14.82 -13.54 10.39
CA ALA A 71 14.48 -14.27 11.61
C ALA A 71 15.72 -14.94 12.23
N ALA A 72 15.72 -15.07 13.55
CA ALA A 72 16.80 -15.62 14.36
C ALA A 72 16.26 -16.56 15.45
N GLU A 73 17.13 -17.43 15.97
CA GLU A 73 16.77 -18.42 17.00
C GLU A 73 16.36 -17.78 18.34
N ASN A 74 16.87 -16.58 18.64
CA ASN A 74 16.46 -15.74 19.76
C ASN A 74 16.76 -14.26 19.43
N ALA A 75 16.32 -13.34 20.29
CA ALA A 75 16.46 -11.89 20.11
C ALA A 75 17.90 -11.38 19.83
N VAL A 76 18.94 -12.07 20.33
CA VAL A 76 20.36 -11.64 20.23
C VAL A 76 21.21 -12.50 19.30
N SER A 77 20.69 -13.63 18.79
CA SER A 77 21.36 -14.44 17.76
C SER A 77 21.51 -13.68 16.43
N ALA A 78 22.48 -14.11 15.63
CA ALA A 78 22.56 -13.75 14.22
C ALA A 78 21.30 -14.21 13.46
N ALA A 79 20.99 -13.54 12.35
CA ALA A 79 19.89 -13.93 11.48
C ALA A 79 20.13 -15.32 10.89
N ARG A 80 19.21 -16.25 11.14
CA ARG A 80 19.20 -17.58 10.54
C ARG A 80 18.87 -17.50 9.04
N TRP A 81 18.05 -16.55 8.62
CA TRP A 81 17.90 -16.19 7.22
C TRP A 81 17.53 -14.71 7.09
N THR A 82 17.76 -14.16 5.90
CA THR A 82 17.32 -12.82 5.51
C THR A 82 16.64 -12.85 4.14
N ALA A 83 15.62 -12.01 4.00
CA ALA A 83 14.99 -11.60 2.75
C ALA A 83 15.16 -10.08 2.59
N SER A 84 15.57 -9.60 1.42
CA SER A 84 15.51 -8.17 1.07
C SER A 84 14.61 -7.93 -0.12
N PHE A 85 14.02 -6.73 -0.20
CA PHE A 85 13.16 -6.28 -1.29
C PHE A 85 13.50 -4.83 -1.60
N ASN A 86 13.65 -4.50 -2.87
CA ASN A 86 14.11 -3.17 -3.27
C ASN A 86 12.99 -2.14 -3.50
N ASP A 87 13.38 -0.88 -3.69
CA ASP A 87 12.55 0.31 -3.98
C ASP A 87 11.49 0.12 -5.07
N ASN A 88 11.70 -0.82 -5.99
CA ASN A 88 10.81 -1.09 -7.11
C ASN A 88 9.76 -2.17 -6.80
N MET A 89 9.87 -2.89 -5.67
CA MET A 89 8.94 -3.94 -5.30
C MET A 89 7.60 -3.37 -4.81
N PRO A 90 6.45 -3.84 -5.34
CA PRO A 90 5.15 -3.49 -4.78
C PRO A 90 4.98 -4.04 -3.36
N PRO A 91 4.61 -3.21 -2.35
CA PRO A 91 4.45 -3.66 -0.96
C PRO A 91 3.40 -4.76 -0.78
N GLU A 92 2.44 -4.90 -1.70
CA GLU A 92 1.44 -5.98 -1.71
C GLU A 92 2.07 -7.37 -1.98
N ILE A 93 3.26 -7.43 -2.57
CA ILE A 93 4.05 -8.66 -2.73
C ILE A 93 4.84 -8.95 -1.45
N VAL A 94 5.44 -7.92 -0.84
CA VAL A 94 6.11 -8.02 0.47
C VAL A 94 5.11 -8.45 1.56
N ARG A 95 3.84 -8.00 1.46
CA ARG A 95 2.72 -8.49 2.28
C ARG A 95 2.53 -10.00 2.21
N GLY A 96 2.87 -10.65 1.09
CA GLY A 96 2.84 -12.12 0.98
C GLY A 96 3.76 -12.80 2.00
N LEU A 97 4.98 -12.28 2.17
CA LEU A 97 5.93 -12.77 3.17
C LEU A 97 5.46 -12.45 4.59
N THR A 98 5.06 -11.20 4.87
CA THR A 98 4.68 -10.80 6.23
C THR A 98 3.36 -11.42 6.69
N THR A 99 2.44 -11.75 5.78
CA THR A 99 1.24 -12.54 6.10
C THR A 99 1.61 -13.97 6.51
N ALA A 100 2.54 -14.61 5.80
CA ALA A 100 3.02 -15.93 6.16
C ALA A 100 3.77 -15.95 7.50
N LEU A 101 4.59 -14.93 7.78
CA LEU A 101 5.25 -14.76 9.07
C LEU A 101 4.25 -14.50 10.21
N ALA A 102 3.26 -13.63 10.01
CA ALA A 102 2.23 -13.34 11.00
C ALA A 102 1.31 -14.54 11.28
N GLY A 103 1.11 -15.44 10.31
CA GLY A 103 0.35 -16.68 10.46
C GLY A 103 1.15 -17.88 11.00
N GLU A 104 2.48 -17.75 11.15
CA GLU A 104 3.37 -18.80 11.66
C GLU A 104 4.10 -18.46 12.95
N TRP A 105 4.15 -17.18 13.31
CA TRP A 105 4.69 -16.74 14.58
C TRP A 105 3.74 -17.10 15.72
N ASP A 106 4.27 -17.85 16.67
CA ASP A 106 3.68 -18.22 17.96
C ASP A 106 4.85 -18.42 18.94
N GLU A 107 4.61 -18.32 20.25
CA GLU A 107 5.68 -18.29 21.26
C GLU A 107 6.48 -19.61 21.28
N ASP A 108 5.79 -20.74 21.11
CA ASP A 108 6.38 -22.09 21.00
C ASP A 108 6.75 -22.50 19.55
N SER A 109 6.61 -21.61 18.55
CA SER A 109 6.81 -21.95 17.13
C SER A 109 8.23 -21.68 16.62
N ASP A 110 8.80 -22.68 15.94
CA ASP A 110 10.05 -22.63 15.17
C ASP A 110 9.80 -22.77 13.64
N THR A 111 8.56 -22.74 13.15
CA THR A 111 8.28 -23.05 11.72
C THR A 111 8.84 -21.99 10.78
N PHE A 112 8.86 -20.72 11.21
CA PHE A 112 9.47 -19.62 10.48
C PHE A 112 11.01 -19.68 10.45
N LEU A 113 11.65 -20.60 11.18
CA LEU A 113 13.10 -20.84 11.16
C LEU A 113 13.50 -22.10 10.38
N ASN A 114 12.54 -22.94 9.97
CA ASN A 114 12.82 -24.27 9.45
C ASN A 114 12.10 -24.57 8.14
N SER A 115 12.90 -24.93 7.13
CA SER A 115 12.45 -25.53 5.87
C SER A 115 11.47 -26.69 6.11
N ARG A 116 10.33 -26.65 5.39
CA ARG A 116 9.34 -27.74 5.38
C ARG A 116 9.68 -28.79 4.31
N SER A 117 10.60 -28.49 3.40
CA SER A 117 11.05 -29.38 2.32
C SER A 117 12.55 -29.20 2.04
N TYR A 118 13.20 -30.24 1.51
CA TYR A 118 14.58 -30.11 0.98
C TYR A 118 14.60 -29.74 -0.51
N ARG A 119 13.47 -29.30 -1.08
CA ARG A 119 13.31 -29.07 -2.51
C ARG A 119 13.04 -27.60 -2.82
N TRP A 120 14.01 -26.94 -3.44
CA TRP A 120 13.87 -25.58 -3.97
C TRP A 120 12.69 -25.41 -4.95
N THR A 121 12.21 -26.50 -5.57
CA THR A 121 11.01 -26.46 -6.43
C THR A 121 9.77 -25.99 -5.68
N ASP A 122 9.67 -26.33 -4.41
CA ASP A 122 8.46 -26.13 -3.61
C ASP A 122 8.33 -24.64 -3.24
N ALA A 123 9.48 -23.94 -3.11
CA ALA A 123 9.59 -22.49 -2.96
C ALA A 123 9.09 -21.68 -4.17
N VAL A 124 9.04 -22.30 -5.35
CA VAL A 124 8.67 -21.66 -6.62
C VAL A 124 7.49 -22.34 -7.32
N GLN A 125 6.84 -23.29 -6.64
CA GLN A 125 5.69 -24.02 -7.16
C GLN A 125 4.55 -23.09 -7.63
N PRO A 126 4.20 -22.00 -6.93
CA PRO A 126 3.18 -21.05 -7.42
C PRO A 126 3.49 -20.43 -8.78
N LEU A 127 4.77 -20.25 -9.13
CA LEU A 127 5.17 -19.76 -10.45
C LEU A 127 4.90 -20.81 -11.53
N LEU A 128 5.19 -22.08 -11.22
CA LEU A 128 4.96 -23.21 -12.11
C LEU A 128 3.45 -23.45 -12.32
N ASP A 129 2.65 -23.33 -11.26
CA ASP A 129 1.19 -23.40 -11.30
C ASP A 129 0.59 -22.24 -12.12
N ALA A 130 1.17 -21.04 -12.00
CA ALA A 130 0.89 -19.89 -12.88
C ALA A 130 1.42 -20.06 -14.33
N SER A 131 1.85 -21.27 -14.72
CA SER A 131 2.35 -21.62 -16.05
C SER A 131 3.62 -20.88 -16.49
N TRP A 132 4.45 -20.42 -15.54
CA TRP A 132 5.76 -19.84 -15.86
C TRP A 132 6.72 -20.93 -16.35
N LYS A 133 7.56 -20.59 -17.32
CA LYS A 133 8.41 -21.56 -18.02
C LYS A 133 9.79 -21.62 -17.40
N ARG A 134 10.15 -22.79 -16.88
CA ARG A 134 11.53 -23.13 -16.52
C ARG A 134 12.41 -23.15 -17.78
N LYS A 135 13.46 -22.33 -17.80
CA LYS A 135 14.53 -22.37 -18.81
C LYS A 135 15.52 -23.52 -18.50
N PRO A 136 16.35 -23.94 -19.47
CA PRO A 136 17.48 -24.83 -19.21
C PRO A 136 18.42 -24.28 -18.13
N LEU A 137 19.07 -25.17 -17.38
CA LEU A 137 20.10 -24.81 -16.40
C LEU A 137 21.25 -24.07 -17.10
N ALA A 138 21.61 -22.88 -16.63
CA ALA A 138 22.68 -22.07 -17.20
C ALA A 138 23.58 -21.51 -16.09
N ARG A 139 24.90 -21.75 -16.20
CA ARG A 139 25.92 -21.24 -15.24
C ARG A 139 25.61 -21.53 -13.76
N GLY A 140 24.99 -22.68 -13.47
CA GLY A 140 24.60 -23.06 -12.11
C GLY A 140 23.28 -22.46 -11.61
N LYS A 141 22.61 -21.62 -12.41
CA LYS A 141 21.28 -21.07 -12.08
C LYS A 141 20.17 -21.67 -12.94
N VAL A 142 19.02 -21.88 -12.32
CA VAL A 142 17.75 -22.21 -12.98
C VAL A 142 16.91 -20.94 -13.04
N GLU A 143 16.52 -20.53 -14.23
CA GLU A 143 15.52 -19.46 -14.39
C GLU A 143 14.12 -20.05 -14.59
N ILE A 144 13.11 -19.49 -13.93
CA ILE A 144 11.69 -19.69 -14.22
C ILE A 144 11.15 -18.32 -14.65
N VAL A 145 10.49 -18.22 -15.81
CA VAL A 145 10.12 -16.93 -16.39
C VAL A 145 8.66 -16.88 -16.82
N SER A 146 8.03 -15.76 -16.48
CA SER A 146 6.67 -15.34 -16.85
C SER A 146 6.32 -15.52 -18.35
N PRO A 147 5.04 -15.72 -18.70
CA PRO A 147 4.60 -15.81 -20.09
C PRO A 147 4.91 -14.59 -20.96
N ASP A 148 4.97 -13.39 -20.38
CA ASP A 148 5.31 -12.12 -21.07
C ASP A 148 6.82 -11.80 -21.08
N GLN A 149 7.63 -12.60 -20.38
CA GLN A 149 9.07 -12.43 -20.18
C GLN A 149 9.47 -11.17 -19.38
N LEU A 150 8.53 -10.53 -18.67
CA LEU A 150 8.78 -9.31 -17.88
C LEU A 150 9.17 -9.60 -16.42
N ALA A 151 8.90 -10.80 -15.92
CA ALA A 151 9.28 -11.26 -14.58
C ALA A 151 9.81 -12.70 -14.53
N GLY A 152 10.52 -13.05 -13.48
CA GLY A 152 11.07 -14.38 -13.28
C GLY A 152 11.54 -14.66 -11.86
N ALA A 153 11.98 -15.89 -11.65
CA ALA A 153 12.80 -16.31 -10.52
C ALA A 153 14.13 -16.82 -11.05
N SER A 154 15.22 -16.46 -10.39
CA SER A 154 16.55 -17.03 -10.58
C SER A 154 16.92 -17.82 -9.34
N ILE A 155 17.14 -19.12 -9.48
CA ILE A 155 17.49 -20.03 -8.39
C ILE A 155 18.92 -20.51 -8.61
N ASP A 156 19.83 -20.19 -7.69
CA ASP A 156 21.14 -20.82 -7.66
C ASP A 156 20.99 -22.27 -7.16
N VAL A 157 21.60 -23.22 -7.88
CA VAL A 157 21.58 -24.65 -7.48
C VAL A 157 22.99 -25.22 -7.35
N VAL A 158 24.00 -24.36 -7.17
CA VAL A 158 25.41 -24.71 -7.01
C VAL A 158 26.01 -24.12 -5.75
N SER A 159 25.51 -22.96 -5.28
CA SER A 159 25.94 -22.41 -3.98
C SER A 159 25.63 -23.37 -2.84
N ALA A 160 26.65 -23.65 -2.03
CA ALA A 160 26.56 -24.42 -0.78
C ALA A 160 26.81 -23.53 0.46
N ASP A 161 26.98 -22.22 0.26
CA ASP A 161 27.08 -21.26 1.35
C ASP A 161 25.69 -21.02 1.96
N PRO A 162 25.46 -21.34 3.24
CA PRO A 162 24.15 -21.19 3.88
C PRO A 162 23.63 -19.75 3.99
N ASP A 163 24.51 -18.74 3.86
CA ASP A 163 24.15 -17.32 3.94
C ASP A 163 24.08 -16.64 2.56
N ALA A 164 24.45 -17.34 1.48
CA ALA A 164 24.36 -16.81 0.12
C ALA A 164 22.90 -16.69 -0.37
N GLU A 165 22.67 -15.76 -1.29
CA GLU A 165 21.41 -15.62 -2.03
C GLU A 165 21.15 -16.85 -2.90
N LEU A 166 20.09 -17.59 -2.57
CA LEU A 166 19.69 -18.80 -3.28
C LEU A 166 18.58 -18.52 -4.30
N VAL A 167 17.61 -17.68 -3.94
CA VAL A 167 16.49 -17.31 -4.81
C VAL A 167 16.41 -15.80 -4.96
N THR A 168 16.37 -15.33 -6.21
CA THR A 168 16.04 -13.94 -6.56
C THR A 168 14.75 -13.94 -7.37
N LEU A 169 13.65 -13.42 -6.80
CA LEU A 169 12.48 -13.05 -7.61
C LEU A 169 12.74 -11.69 -8.25
N TRP A 170 12.36 -11.51 -9.52
CA TRP A 170 12.61 -10.26 -10.23
C TRP A 170 11.50 -9.91 -11.21
N ALA A 171 11.27 -8.61 -11.41
CA ALA A 171 10.32 -8.08 -12.38
C ALA A 171 10.79 -6.74 -12.97
N GLY A 172 10.31 -6.46 -14.18
CA GLY A 172 10.65 -5.26 -14.94
C GLY A 172 12.02 -5.33 -15.65
N PRO A 173 12.26 -4.39 -16.57
CA PRO A 173 13.49 -4.34 -17.36
C PRO A 173 14.69 -4.00 -16.46
N PRO A 174 15.87 -4.60 -16.70
CA PRO A 174 17.06 -4.37 -15.89
C PRO A 174 17.51 -2.90 -15.97
N GLY A 175 17.73 -2.30 -14.81
CA GLY A 175 18.14 -0.90 -14.65
C GLY A 175 17.58 -0.26 -13.39
N TRP A 176 18.25 0.78 -12.91
CA TRP A 176 17.83 1.55 -11.73
C TRP A 176 16.42 2.13 -11.92
N GLY A 177 15.54 1.95 -10.94
CA GLY A 177 14.20 2.53 -10.92
C GLY A 177 13.19 1.86 -11.84
N THR A 178 13.50 0.67 -12.40
CA THR A 178 12.53 -0.16 -13.15
C THR A 178 12.58 -1.64 -12.82
N ARG A 179 13.43 -2.05 -11.88
CA ARG A 179 13.83 -3.44 -11.68
C ARG A 179 13.48 -3.83 -10.25
N ALA A 180 12.29 -4.40 -10.08
CA ALA A 180 11.83 -4.92 -8.79
C ALA A 180 12.54 -6.24 -8.50
N GLU A 181 13.26 -6.36 -7.39
CA GLU A 181 13.97 -7.59 -7.01
C GLU A 181 13.72 -7.93 -5.53
N ALA A 182 13.62 -9.23 -5.24
CA ALA A 182 13.55 -9.79 -3.89
C ALA A 182 14.57 -10.92 -3.76
N HIS A 183 15.43 -10.83 -2.76
CA HIS A 183 16.58 -11.72 -2.55
C HIS A 183 16.37 -12.55 -1.29
N PHE A 184 16.57 -13.86 -1.37
CA PHE A 184 16.39 -14.79 -0.25
C PHE A 184 17.65 -15.62 -0.02
N THR A 185 18.18 -15.61 1.21
CA THR A 185 19.34 -16.45 1.60
C THR A 185 19.00 -17.95 1.63
N ALA A 186 20.00 -18.83 1.49
CA ALA A 186 19.81 -20.27 1.31
C ALA A 186 19.12 -21.01 2.47
N ARG A 187 19.08 -20.43 3.67
CA ARG A 187 18.34 -20.97 4.84
C ARG A 187 16.93 -20.39 5.00
N THR A 188 16.41 -19.62 4.03
CA THR A 188 15.02 -19.11 4.07
C THR A 188 14.03 -20.26 3.80
N PRO A 189 13.08 -20.54 4.70
CA PRO A 189 12.12 -21.63 4.51
C PRO A 189 11.31 -21.52 3.22
N GLU A 190 11.13 -22.65 2.53
CA GLU A 190 10.57 -22.71 1.17
C GLU A 190 9.16 -22.11 1.12
N HIS A 191 8.35 -22.34 2.16
CA HIS A 191 6.98 -21.86 2.23
C HIS A 191 6.86 -20.33 2.34
N LEU A 192 7.88 -19.65 2.89
CA LEU A 192 7.93 -18.19 2.95
C LEU A 192 8.27 -17.57 1.58
N ILE A 193 9.20 -18.21 0.85
CA ILE A 193 9.48 -17.88 -0.55
C ILE A 193 8.24 -18.16 -1.41
N ALA A 194 7.56 -19.30 -1.19
CA ALA A 194 6.34 -19.68 -1.91
C ALA A 194 5.17 -18.72 -1.63
N ALA A 195 5.00 -18.25 -0.40
CA ALA A 195 4.00 -17.23 -0.07
C ALA A 195 4.26 -15.91 -0.82
N THR A 196 5.53 -15.51 -0.91
CA THR A 196 5.94 -14.35 -1.74
C THR A 196 5.69 -14.61 -3.23
N ALA A 197 6.07 -15.79 -3.74
CA ALA A 197 5.89 -16.19 -5.13
C ALA A 197 4.40 -16.25 -5.53
N ALA A 198 3.52 -16.70 -4.63
CA ALA A 198 2.07 -16.66 -4.80
C ALA A 198 1.56 -15.21 -4.86
N ALA A 199 2.00 -14.34 -3.94
CA ALA A 199 1.68 -12.91 -3.98
C ALA A 199 2.23 -12.20 -5.24
N PHE A 200 3.31 -12.72 -5.84
CA PHE A 200 3.91 -12.26 -7.10
C PHE A 200 3.03 -12.56 -8.32
N VAL A 201 2.41 -13.75 -8.38
CA VAL A 201 1.62 -14.22 -9.53
C VAL A 201 0.10 -14.07 -9.38
N ASP A 202 -0.39 -13.71 -8.20
CA ASP A 202 -1.79 -13.39 -7.95
C ASP A 202 -2.32 -12.41 -9.01
N PRO A 203 -3.35 -12.79 -9.79
CA PRO A 203 -3.81 -12.03 -10.94
C PRO A 203 -4.57 -10.76 -10.55
N THR A 204 -4.87 -10.53 -9.26
CA THR A 204 -5.64 -9.38 -8.78
C THR A 204 -4.84 -8.09 -9.02
N PRO A 205 -5.33 -7.16 -9.88
CA PRO A 205 -4.65 -5.91 -10.18
C PRO A 205 -4.49 -5.01 -8.95
N ILE A 206 -3.44 -4.19 -8.95
CA ILE A 206 -3.13 -3.27 -7.85
C ILE A 206 -3.56 -1.85 -8.21
N ALA A 207 -4.22 -1.14 -7.29
CA ALA A 207 -4.55 0.28 -7.47
C ALA A 207 -3.31 1.17 -7.26
N ARG A 208 -3.13 2.14 -8.16
CA ARG A 208 -2.06 3.15 -8.11
C ARG A 208 -2.57 4.47 -8.68
N TYR A 209 -1.91 5.56 -8.28
CA TYR A 209 -1.94 6.80 -9.03
C TYR A 209 -1.02 6.70 -10.24
N LYS A 210 -1.57 6.95 -11.42
CA LYS A 210 -0.89 6.88 -12.72
C LYS A 210 0.35 7.78 -12.79
N ASP A 211 0.29 8.96 -12.17
CA ASP A 211 1.39 9.92 -12.14
C ASP A 211 2.54 9.49 -11.21
N ASN A 212 2.30 8.52 -10.30
CA ASN A 212 3.34 7.91 -9.46
C ASN A 212 4.01 6.70 -10.15
N LEU A 213 3.43 6.17 -11.23
CA LEU A 213 4.00 5.00 -11.93
C LEU A 213 5.21 5.40 -12.77
N ASN A 214 6.28 4.60 -12.71
CA ASN A 214 7.43 4.80 -13.60
C ASN A 214 6.99 4.75 -15.08
N PRO A 215 7.25 5.78 -15.91
CA PRO A 215 6.79 5.83 -17.31
C PRO A 215 7.35 4.74 -18.25
N ARG A 216 8.28 3.89 -17.79
CA ARG A 216 8.71 2.66 -18.48
C ARG A 216 7.85 1.47 -18.06
N LEU A 217 7.58 1.29 -16.77
CA LEU A 217 6.69 0.23 -16.25
C LEU A 217 5.25 0.43 -16.73
N ALA A 218 4.76 1.68 -16.73
CA ALA A 218 3.44 2.07 -17.24
C ALA A 218 3.22 1.80 -18.74
N LYS A 219 4.27 1.44 -19.50
CA LYS A 219 4.17 1.02 -20.92
C LYS A 219 4.23 -0.50 -21.11
N LEU A 220 4.59 -1.22 -20.05
CA LEU A 220 4.70 -2.69 -20.02
C LEU A 220 3.49 -3.30 -19.31
N ALA A 221 2.95 -2.60 -18.30
CA ALA A 221 1.70 -2.96 -17.65
C ALA A 221 0.46 -2.56 -18.46
N GLN A 222 -0.59 -3.34 -18.30
CA GLN A 222 -1.96 -3.00 -18.66
C GLN A 222 -2.54 -2.07 -17.58
N LEU A 223 -3.03 -0.90 -17.99
CA LEU A 223 -3.62 0.10 -17.11
C LEU A 223 -5.12 0.21 -17.41
N SER A 224 -5.96 -0.18 -16.45
CA SER A 224 -7.42 -0.01 -16.52
C SER A 224 -7.85 1.09 -15.55
N PRO A 225 -8.67 2.08 -15.94
CA PRO A 225 -9.12 3.12 -15.01
C PRO A 225 -9.83 2.53 -13.80
N VAL A 226 -9.48 3.00 -12.60
CA VAL A 226 -10.33 2.83 -11.41
C VAL A 226 -11.60 3.61 -11.70
N GLN A 227 -12.71 2.90 -11.92
CA GLN A 227 -13.95 3.54 -12.35
C GLN A 227 -14.59 4.29 -11.17
N ALA A 228 -14.15 5.53 -10.98
CA ALA A 228 -14.72 6.48 -10.03
C ALA A 228 -16.25 6.43 -10.09
N SER A 229 -16.88 6.29 -8.92
CA SER A 229 -18.33 6.10 -8.79
C SER A 229 -19.06 7.21 -9.52
N LYS A 230 -19.64 6.85 -10.68
CA LYS A 230 -20.22 7.80 -11.64
C LYS A 230 -21.12 8.78 -10.88
N PRO A 231 -20.85 10.10 -10.90
CA PRO A 231 -21.66 11.08 -10.18
C PRO A 231 -23.13 10.86 -10.52
N ALA A 232 -23.94 10.66 -9.47
CA ALA A 232 -25.35 10.38 -9.64
C ALA A 232 -25.96 11.48 -10.52
N ALA A 233 -26.65 11.09 -11.60
CA ALA A 233 -27.14 12.05 -12.58
C ALA A 233 -28.00 13.11 -11.85
N PRO A 234 -27.65 14.41 -11.95
CA PRO A 234 -28.16 15.42 -11.03
C PRO A 234 -29.67 15.43 -11.07
N THR A 235 -30.30 15.28 -9.91
CA THR A 235 -31.75 15.10 -9.87
C THR A 235 -32.43 16.38 -10.39
N PRO A 236 -33.69 16.30 -10.86
CA PRO A 236 -34.44 17.50 -11.23
C PRO A 236 -34.49 18.56 -10.11
N LEU A 237 -34.38 18.11 -8.85
CA LEU A 237 -34.33 18.94 -7.66
C LEU A 237 -32.98 19.67 -7.50
N ASP A 238 -31.86 19.03 -7.86
CA ASP A 238 -30.53 19.66 -7.84
C ASP A 238 -30.37 20.65 -8.99
N ILE A 239 -30.93 20.35 -10.17
CA ILE A 239 -31.02 21.29 -11.29
C ILE A 239 -31.87 22.51 -10.89
N GLN A 240 -32.96 22.32 -10.13
CA GLN A 240 -33.75 23.43 -9.58
C GLN A 240 -32.99 24.24 -8.54
N ARG A 241 -32.27 23.60 -7.60
CA ARG A 241 -31.41 24.27 -6.61
C ARG A 241 -30.32 25.10 -7.27
N ALA A 242 -29.60 24.56 -8.25
CA ALA A 242 -28.59 25.29 -9.01
C ALA A 242 -29.20 26.50 -9.75
N ARG A 243 -30.34 26.32 -10.43
CA ARG A 243 -31.06 27.42 -11.10
C ARG A 243 -31.59 28.48 -10.12
N ALA A 244 -31.92 28.10 -8.88
CA ALA A 244 -32.30 29.05 -7.83
C ALA A 244 -31.09 29.82 -7.30
N ALA A 245 -29.95 29.16 -7.05
CA ALA A 245 -28.71 29.78 -6.61
C ALA A 245 -28.12 30.74 -7.67
N HIS A 246 -28.28 30.44 -8.96
CA HIS A 246 -27.88 31.33 -10.05
C HIS A 246 -28.85 32.50 -10.33
N ARG A 247 -29.97 32.64 -9.61
CA ARG A 247 -30.76 33.87 -9.65
C ARG A 247 -30.07 34.94 -8.80
N ALA A 248 -29.50 35.93 -9.47
CA ALA A 248 -28.94 37.12 -8.81
C ALA A 248 -29.98 37.75 -7.84
N PRO A 249 -29.55 38.24 -6.67
CA PRO A 249 -30.46 38.81 -5.69
C PRO A 249 -31.15 40.05 -6.26
N ALA A 250 -32.47 40.05 -6.28
CA ALA A 250 -33.25 41.19 -6.74
C ALA A 250 -33.01 42.40 -5.80
N LEU A 251 -32.68 43.56 -6.38
CA LEU A 251 -32.48 44.80 -5.65
C LEU A 251 -33.78 45.20 -4.94
N GLY A 252 -33.81 45.05 -3.61
CA GLY A 252 -35.00 45.27 -2.80
C GLY A 252 -35.38 46.75 -2.71
N THR A 253 -36.43 47.15 -3.44
CA THR A 253 -37.04 48.49 -3.34
C THR A 253 -37.72 48.67 -1.98
N ARG A 254 -37.13 49.51 -1.12
CA ARG A 254 -37.76 49.95 0.14
C ARG A 254 -39.04 50.74 -0.15
N SER A 255 -40.19 50.20 0.27
CA SER A 255 -41.45 50.94 0.35
C SER A 255 -41.55 51.70 1.68
N VAL A 256 -42.06 52.94 1.64
CA VAL A 256 -42.25 53.79 2.82
C VAL A 256 -43.73 54.15 2.94
N PRO A 257 -44.43 53.76 4.02
CA PRO A 257 -45.81 54.19 4.27
C PRO A 257 -45.90 55.69 4.60
N ARG A 258 -46.98 56.35 4.17
CA ARG A 258 -47.21 57.80 4.36
C ARG A 258 -48.52 58.06 5.11
N TRP A 259 -48.56 59.14 5.90
CA TRP A 259 -49.57 59.50 6.91
C TRP A 259 -51.06 59.50 6.50
N SER A 260 -51.93 59.50 7.53
CA SER A 260 -53.03 60.47 7.65
C SER A 260 -53.36 60.82 9.12
N THR A 261 -53.97 61.99 9.34
CA THR A 261 -54.21 62.71 10.61
C THR A 261 -55.58 62.31 11.24
N THR A 262 -55.92 62.42 12.53
CA THR A 262 -56.13 63.61 13.44
C THR A 262 -56.41 63.03 14.88
N THR A 263 -56.68 63.68 16.04
CA THR A 263 -57.26 64.99 16.47
C THR A 263 -56.82 65.34 17.93
N LEU A 264 -57.09 66.57 18.40
CA LEU A 264 -56.83 67.11 19.76
C LEU A 264 -57.90 68.18 20.11
N PRO A 265 -58.04 68.69 21.37
CA PRO A 265 -57.64 68.22 22.71
C PRO A 265 -58.89 68.08 23.65
N PRO A 266 -58.86 68.14 25.02
CA PRO A 266 -58.46 69.32 25.83
C PRO A 266 -57.78 69.09 27.22
N ALA A 267 -57.05 70.13 27.66
CA ALA A 267 -56.84 70.61 29.05
C ALA A 267 -56.03 69.81 30.12
N LEU A 268 -55.29 70.60 30.91
CA LEU A 268 -54.53 70.33 32.15
C LEU A 268 -55.45 70.44 33.41
N PRO A 269 -55.01 70.19 34.68
CA PRO A 269 -53.65 70.03 35.23
C PRO A 269 -53.50 68.71 36.08
N ALA A 270 -52.56 68.47 37.02
CA ALA A 270 -51.50 69.26 37.67
C ALA A 270 -50.35 68.35 38.21
N GLY A 271 -49.21 68.95 38.63
CA GLY A 271 -48.16 68.28 39.42
C GLY A 271 -46.89 69.14 39.55
N ARG A 272 -46.42 69.43 40.77
CA ARG A 272 -45.31 70.38 41.04
C ARG A 272 -44.34 69.82 42.09
N SER A 273 -43.08 70.29 42.05
CA SER A 273 -41.93 69.89 42.90
C SER A 273 -41.34 68.49 42.62
N GLY A 274 -40.06 68.23 42.88
CA GLY A 274 -39.00 69.09 43.44
C GLY A 274 -37.58 68.70 42.95
N PRO A 275 -36.52 69.50 43.25
CA PRO A 275 -35.25 69.40 42.54
C PRO A 275 -34.04 68.95 43.39
N ARG A 276 -32.93 68.64 42.71
CA ARG A 276 -31.56 68.39 43.21
C ARG A 276 -31.37 67.03 43.91
N ARG A 277 -30.15 66.49 43.99
CA ARG A 277 -28.84 67.11 43.72
C ARG A 277 -27.92 66.21 42.89
#